data_AF-A0A529I0I0-F1
#
_entry.id   AF-A0A529I0I0-F1
#
_cell.length_a   1.000
_cell.length_b   1.000
_cell.length_c   1.000
_cell.angle_alpha   90.00
_cell.angle_beta   90.00
_cell.angle_gamma   90.00
#
_symmetry.space_group_name_H-M   'P 1'
#
loop_
_entity.id
_entity.type
_entity.pdbx_description
1 polymer ?
#
loop_
_entity_poly.entity_id
_entity_poly.type
_entity_poly.pdbx_seq_one_letter_code
_entity_poly.pdbx_strand_id
1 'polypeptide(L)'
;DGVKYSSLVAFAQSLPSLRRQVDADLRRHGLPLERVVASVVWLLDNTMIRVGNAAYARDNKSFGLTTLRDRHVEITGSSLRFSFTGKSGKEWKLKLVDQRIAKIVRGAQDLPGQKLFQYLDDEGTRRPLRSEDVNRYIREASGPEFSSKHFRTWGGTIHAASLFAQAELPESMTQKNRVMNSIVDKVAERLGNTRAVCRRCYIHPLVFEAWAEGKLLGEMAEANKRKRLIPGLDEEETLVLRWLQAREA
;
A
#
# COMPACT_ATOMS: atom_id res chain seq x y z
N ASP A 1 4.03 -20.71 6.42
CA ASP A 1 3.36 -19.63 5.65
C ASP A 1 2.12 -19.03 6.30
N GLY A 2 1.28 -19.78 7.05
CA GLY A 2 0.05 -19.26 7.67
C GLY A 2 0.21 -18.09 8.65
N VAL A 3 1.27 -18.07 9.48
CA VAL A 3 1.52 -17.02 10.50
C VAL A 3 1.67 -15.61 9.91
N LYS A 4 2.07 -15.51 8.64
CA LYS A 4 2.24 -14.21 7.98
C LYS A 4 0.90 -13.56 7.62
N TYR A 5 -0.12 -14.38 7.37
CA TYR A 5 -1.39 -13.93 6.82
C TYR A 5 -2.50 -13.86 7.87
N SER A 6 -2.32 -14.53 9.02
CA SER A 6 -3.25 -14.48 10.15
C SER A 6 -3.48 -13.08 10.72
N SER A 7 -2.59 -12.11 10.46
CA SER A 7 -2.79 -10.71 10.87
C SER A 7 -3.45 -9.84 9.80
N LEU A 8 -3.74 -10.37 8.59
CA LEU A 8 -4.19 -9.55 7.47
C LEU A 8 -5.64 -9.09 7.63
N VAL A 9 -6.52 -9.94 8.16
CA VAL A 9 -7.89 -9.55 8.53
C VAL A 9 -7.87 -8.47 9.61
N ALA A 10 -7.08 -8.65 10.67
CA ALA A 10 -6.93 -7.67 11.74
C ALA A 10 -6.36 -6.33 11.21
N PHE A 11 -5.42 -6.37 10.27
CA PHE A 11 -4.89 -5.18 9.61
C PHE A 11 -5.97 -4.45 8.80
N ALA A 12 -6.75 -5.18 8.00
CA ALA A 12 -7.84 -4.59 7.23
C ALA A 12 -8.92 -3.95 8.13
N GLN A 13 -9.19 -4.55 9.31
CA GLN A 13 -10.09 -3.99 10.31
C GLN A 13 -9.55 -2.71 10.98
N SER A 14 -8.23 -2.53 11.06
CA SER A 14 -7.62 -1.34 11.67
C SER A 14 -7.51 -0.14 10.70
N LEU A 15 -7.57 -0.37 9.38
CA LEU A 15 -7.48 0.67 8.35
C LEU A 15 -8.46 1.83 8.53
N PRO A 16 -9.75 1.64 8.86
CA PRO A 16 -10.65 2.76 9.11
C PRO A 16 -10.17 3.71 10.22
N SER A 17 -9.58 3.17 11.30
CA SER A 17 -9.03 3.98 12.39
C SER A 17 -7.79 4.74 11.92
N LEU A 18 -6.87 4.04 11.26
CA LEU A 18 -5.65 4.62 10.72
C LEU A 18 -5.94 5.75 9.71
N ARG A 19 -6.88 5.55 8.79
CA ARG A 19 -7.27 6.54 7.78
C ARG A 19 -7.91 7.77 8.41
N ARG A 20 -8.73 7.61 9.46
CA ARG A 20 -9.26 8.75 10.23
C ARG A 20 -8.14 9.56 10.89
N GLN A 21 -7.14 8.90 11.47
CA GLN A 21 -5.98 9.57 12.07
C GLN A 21 -5.17 10.31 11.01
N VAL A 22 -4.90 9.67 9.86
CA VAL A 22 -4.23 10.29 8.71
C VAL A 22 -4.99 11.54 8.26
N ASP A 23 -6.30 11.45 8.06
CA ASP A 23 -7.11 12.60 7.64
C ASP A 23 -7.10 13.74 8.67
N ALA A 24 -7.05 13.43 9.96
CA ALA A 24 -6.91 14.42 11.01
C ALA A 24 -5.56 15.14 10.96
N ASP A 25 -4.46 14.39 10.86
CA ASP A 25 -3.12 14.95 10.84
C ASP A 25 -2.80 15.72 9.55
N LEU A 26 -3.39 15.32 8.41
CA LEU A 26 -3.26 16.07 7.14
C LEU A 26 -3.83 17.50 7.23
N ARG A 27 -4.78 17.75 8.16
CA ARG A 27 -5.38 19.07 8.40
C ARG A 27 -4.54 20.00 9.27
N ARG A 28 -3.45 19.52 9.88
CA ARG A 28 -2.54 20.35 10.68
C ARG A 28 -1.93 21.48 9.84
N HIS A 29 -1.58 22.59 10.48
CA HIS A 29 -0.89 23.71 9.83
C HIS A 29 0.62 23.52 9.82
N GLY A 30 1.32 24.16 8.89
CA GLY A 30 2.79 24.02 8.74
C GLY A 30 3.23 22.63 8.26
N LEU A 31 4.47 22.25 8.57
CA LEU A 31 5.05 20.93 8.26
C LEU A 31 5.55 20.20 9.53
N PRO A 32 4.72 20.02 10.57
CA PRO A 32 5.10 19.22 11.72
C PRO A 32 5.22 17.74 11.32
N LEU A 33 5.90 16.95 12.16
CA LEU A 33 6.15 15.52 11.93
C LEU A 33 4.87 14.77 11.53
N GLU A 34 3.78 14.96 12.27
CA GLU A 34 2.52 14.22 12.10
C GLU A 34 1.88 14.50 10.75
N ARG A 35 1.95 15.74 10.27
CA ARG A 35 1.39 16.10 8.96
C ARG A 35 2.19 15.43 7.83
N VAL A 36 3.52 15.47 7.95
CA VAL A 36 4.42 14.93 6.93
C VAL A 36 4.34 13.41 6.91
N VAL A 37 4.36 12.74 8.07
CA VAL A 37 4.24 11.28 8.16
C VAL A 37 2.85 10.81 7.70
N ALA A 38 1.77 11.52 8.02
CA ALA A 38 0.44 11.21 7.52
C ALA A 38 0.37 11.27 5.99
N SER A 39 1.02 12.26 5.35
CA SER A 39 1.11 12.33 3.89
C SER A 39 1.86 11.13 3.27
N VAL A 40 2.90 10.63 3.96
CA VAL A 40 3.66 9.46 3.51
C VAL A 40 2.87 8.17 3.70
N VAL A 41 2.13 8.03 4.80
CA VAL A 41 1.22 6.88 5.02
C VAL A 41 0.09 6.89 4.00
N TRP A 42 -0.49 8.06 3.70
CA TRP A 42 -1.48 8.20 2.65
C TRP A 42 -0.91 7.78 1.28
N LEU A 43 0.31 8.23 0.93
CA LEU A 43 0.97 7.81 -0.30
C LEU A 43 1.25 6.31 -0.32
N LEU A 44 1.68 5.72 0.79
CA LEU A 44 1.88 4.27 0.90
C LEU A 44 0.58 3.51 0.59
N ASP A 45 -0.52 3.92 1.21
CA ASP A 45 -1.85 3.30 1.06
C ASP A 45 -2.37 3.40 -0.38
N ASN A 46 -2.15 4.53 -1.05
CA ASN A 46 -2.71 4.80 -2.37
C ASN A 46 -1.81 4.42 -3.56
N THR A 47 -0.50 4.23 -3.35
CA THR A 47 0.45 4.02 -4.46
C THR A 47 1.21 2.70 -4.40
N MET A 48 1.17 2.01 -3.26
CA MET A 48 1.99 0.82 -2.97
C MET A 48 3.51 1.08 -2.98
N ILE A 49 3.99 2.32 -3.11
CA ILE A 49 5.43 2.60 -3.03
C ILE A 49 5.95 2.14 -1.66
N ARG A 50 7.11 1.50 -1.64
CA ARG A 50 7.74 1.08 -0.38
C ARG A 50 8.20 2.29 0.43
N VAL A 51 8.10 2.22 1.74
CA VAL A 51 8.61 3.28 2.64
C VAL A 51 10.10 3.57 2.42
N GLY A 52 10.91 2.54 2.13
CA GLY A 52 12.35 2.69 1.93
C GLY A 52 13.10 2.94 3.24
N ASN A 53 14.42 2.76 3.24
CA ASN A 53 15.29 3.15 4.35
C ASN A 53 16.61 3.70 3.80
N ALA A 54 17.28 4.54 4.60
CA ALA A 54 18.46 5.28 4.14
C ALA A 54 19.67 4.38 3.82
N ALA A 55 19.87 3.29 4.56
CA ALA A 55 20.96 2.35 4.31
C ALA A 55 20.82 1.71 2.92
N TYR A 56 19.66 1.11 2.64
CA TYR A 56 19.36 0.47 1.37
C TYR A 56 19.47 1.42 0.19
N ALA A 57 19.02 2.67 0.35
CA ALA A 57 19.05 3.66 -0.72
C ALA A 57 20.45 4.10 -1.12
N ARG A 58 21.37 4.22 -0.15
CA ARG A 58 22.78 4.56 -0.43
C ARG A 58 23.47 3.44 -1.19
N ASP A 59 23.30 2.20 -0.74
CA ASP A 59 24.06 1.07 -1.26
C ASP A 59 23.55 0.63 -2.64
N ASN A 60 22.26 0.81 -2.92
CA ASN A 60 21.61 0.25 -4.12
C ASN A 60 21.13 1.32 -5.11
N LYS A 61 21.38 2.61 -4.86
CA LYS A 61 20.86 3.75 -5.66
C LYS A 61 19.35 3.63 -5.95
N SER A 62 18.61 3.07 -4.99
CA SER A 62 17.20 2.71 -5.12
C SER A 62 16.37 3.43 -4.06
N PHE A 63 15.21 3.97 -4.43
CA PHE A 63 14.43 4.85 -3.56
C PHE A 63 13.08 4.23 -3.14
N GLY A 64 12.67 4.54 -1.91
CA GLY A 64 11.30 4.46 -1.41
C GLY A 64 10.87 5.81 -0.82
N LEU A 65 9.62 5.92 -0.34
CA LEU A 65 8.98 7.17 0.08
C LEU A 65 9.89 8.06 0.96
N THR A 66 10.44 7.52 2.05
CA THR A 66 11.28 8.28 3.01
C THR A 66 12.67 8.65 2.48
N THR A 67 13.05 8.12 1.32
CA THR A 67 14.34 8.37 0.67
C THR A 67 14.20 9.11 -0.65
N LEU A 68 12.98 9.45 -1.07
CA LEU A 68 12.75 10.26 -2.25
C LEU A 68 13.46 11.61 -2.13
N ARG A 69 13.81 12.16 -3.29
CA ARG A 69 14.48 13.44 -3.46
C ARG A 69 13.57 14.35 -4.26
N ASP A 70 13.82 15.66 -4.21
CA ASP A 70 12.94 16.65 -4.86
C ASP A 70 12.78 16.38 -6.35
N ARG A 71 13.89 16.02 -7.02
CA ARG A 71 13.90 15.62 -8.44
C ARG A 71 13.03 14.40 -8.81
N HIS A 72 12.58 13.61 -7.84
CA HIS A 72 11.77 12.42 -8.10
C HIS A 72 10.28 12.72 -8.20
N VAL A 73 9.85 13.96 -7.92
CA VAL A 73 8.45 14.35 -8.04
C VAL A 73 8.30 15.70 -8.73
N GLU A 74 7.41 15.73 -9.71
CA GLU A 74 6.95 16.94 -10.36
C GLU A 74 5.53 17.25 -9.88
N ILE A 75 5.26 18.51 -9.55
CA ILE A 75 3.95 18.95 -9.03
C ILE A 75 3.38 20.04 -9.95
N THR A 76 2.18 19.80 -10.48
CA THR A 76 1.43 20.77 -11.30
C THR A 76 0.01 20.89 -10.78
N GLY A 77 -0.33 22.04 -10.19
CA GLY A 77 -1.61 22.19 -9.48
C GLY A 77 -1.76 21.16 -8.36
N SER A 78 -2.82 20.33 -8.45
CA SER A 78 -3.10 19.19 -7.55
C SER A 78 -2.52 17.85 -8.04
N SER A 79 -1.89 17.83 -9.21
CA SER A 79 -1.29 16.62 -9.80
C SER A 79 0.15 16.44 -9.30
N LEU A 80 0.48 15.23 -8.86
CA LEU A 80 1.84 14.79 -8.55
C LEU A 80 2.25 13.68 -9.51
N ARG A 81 3.44 13.80 -10.10
CA ARG A 81 4.05 12.77 -10.95
C ARG A 81 5.34 12.31 -10.30
N PHE A 82 5.39 11.05 -9.86
CA PHE A 82 6.59 10.45 -9.33
C PHE A 82 7.35 9.69 -10.43
N SER A 83 8.67 9.88 -10.48
CA SER A 83 9.58 9.16 -11.36
C SER A 83 10.89 8.84 -10.63
N PHE A 84 11.15 7.57 -10.34
CA PHE A 84 12.37 7.12 -9.65
C PHE A 84 12.66 5.63 -9.84
N THR A 85 13.91 5.24 -9.60
CA THR A 85 14.31 3.83 -9.54
C THR A 85 14.11 3.29 -8.13
N GLY A 86 13.24 2.30 -7.98
CA GLY A 86 12.96 1.63 -6.71
C GLY A 86 13.84 0.38 -6.48
N LYS A 87 13.48 -0.38 -5.44
CA LYS A 87 14.15 -1.65 -5.08
C LYS A 87 14.34 -2.55 -6.31
N SER A 88 15.53 -3.15 -6.42
CA SER A 88 15.91 -4.05 -7.52
C SER A 88 15.91 -3.39 -8.91
N GLY A 89 16.16 -2.08 -8.99
CA GLY A 89 16.28 -1.36 -10.26
C GLY A 89 14.96 -1.08 -10.97
N LYS A 90 13.82 -1.40 -10.36
CA LYS A 90 12.51 -1.22 -11.01
C LYS A 90 12.13 0.25 -11.10
N GLU A 91 11.86 0.72 -12.31
CA GLU A 91 11.35 2.07 -12.54
C GLU A 91 9.92 2.22 -12.01
N TRP A 92 9.67 3.30 -11.28
CA TRP A 92 8.36 3.75 -10.85
C TRP A 92 8.02 5.03 -11.60
N LYS A 93 6.90 4.99 -12.34
CA LYS A 93 6.30 6.15 -12.99
C LYS A 93 4.81 6.13 -12.67
N LEU A 94 4.35 7.04 -11.82
CA LEU A 94 2.94 7.12 -11.46
C LEU A 94 2.48 8.57 -11.32
N LYS A 95 1.20 8.78 -11.62
CA LYS A 95 0.52 10.06 -11.48
C LYS A 95 -0.61 9.89 -10.49
N LEU A 96 -0.77 10.83 -9.58
CA LEU A 96 -1.94 10.94 -8.73
C LEU A 96 -2.39 12.39 -8.61
N VAL A 97 -3.65 12.58 -8.22
CA VAL A 97 -4.27 13.89 -8.07
C VAL A 97 -4.87 13.96 -6.67
N ASP A 98 -4.26 14.77 -5.80
CA ASP A 98 -4.83 15.12 -4.50
C ASP A 98 -4.26 16.48 -4.09
N GLN A 99 -5.15 17.45 -3.87
CA GLN A 99 -4.77 18.83 -3.56
C GLN A 99 -4.06 18.94 -2.20
N ARG A 100 -4.48 18.17 -1.19
CA ARG A 100 -3.91 18.21 0.17
C ARG A 100 -2.49 17.68 0.13
N ILE A 101 -2.28 16.55 -0.55
CA ILE A 101 -0.98 15.91 -0.69
C ILE A 101 -0.06 16.76 -1.55
N ALA A 102 -0.54 17.31 -2.68
CA ALA A 102 0.25 18.22 -3.52
C ALA A 102 0.77 19.43 -2.73
N LYS A 103 -0.06 20.01 -1.85
CA LYS A 103 0.32 21.13 -0.99
C LYS A 103 1.41 20.74 0.01
N ILE A 104 1.30 19.57 0.65
CA ILE A 104 2.28 19.09 1.64
C ILE A 104 3.61 18.75 0.96
N VAL A 105 3.57 18.02 -0.15
CA VAL A 105 4.79 17.61 -0.88
C VAL A 105 5.50 18.84 -1.44
N ARG A 106 4.77 19.84 -1.95
CA ARG A 106 5.36 21.11 -2.39
C ARG A 106 6.03 21.85 -1.24
N GLY A 107 5.35 22.01 -0.11
CA GLY A 107 5.94 22.64 1.06
C GLY A 107 7.21 21.92 1.53
N ALA A 108 7.25 20.58 1.43
CA ALA A 108 8.43 19.80 1.76
C ALA A 108 9.57 19.97 0.73
N GLN A 109 9.27 20.12 -0.57
CA GLN A 109 10.24 20.46 -1.62
C GLN A 109 10.84 21.86 -1.45
N ASP A 110 10.07 22.82 -0.92
CA ASP A 110 10.52 24.19 -0.68
C ASP A 110 11.52 24.29 0.50
N LEU A 111 11.59 23.26 1.35
CA LEU A 111 12.58 23.18 2.41
C LEU A 111 13.97 22.89 1.82
N PRO A 112 15.04 23.60 2.24
CA PRO A 112 16.37 23.34 1.69
C PRO A 112 16.83 21.89 1.90
N GLY A 113 17.66 21.38 0.99
CA GLY A 113 18.20 20.02 1.06
C GLY A 113 17.96 19.23 -0.21
N GLN A 114 18.19 17.92 -0.15
CA GLN A 114 17.92 17.00 -1.28
C GLN A 114 16.81 16.00 -0.97
N LYS A 115 16.36 15.89 0.28
CA LYS A 115 15.37 14.89 0.70
C LYS A 115 13.99 15.50 0.55
N LEU A 116 13.10 14.76 -0.11
CA LEU A 116 11.75 15.23 -0.38
C LEU A 116 10.93 15.39 0.90
N PHE A 117 10.89 14.35 1.74
CA PHE A 117 10.11 14.37 2.98
C PHE A 117 10.98 14.82 4.15
N GLN A 118 10.72 16.04 4.58
CA GLN A 118 11.31 16.70 5.74
C GLN A 118 10.19 17.36 6.54
N TYR A 119 10.40 17.50 7.85
CA TYR A 119 9.49 18.21 8.75
C TYR A 119 10.27 19.25 9.56
N LEU A 120 9.54 20.18 10.16
CA LEU A 120 10.06 21.13 11.15
C LEU A 120 9.68 20.61 12.53
N ASP A 121 10.66 20.47 13.43
CA ASP A 121 10.41 20.18 14.84
C ASP A 121 9.90 21.42 15.59
N ASP A 122 9.65 21.28 16.89
CA ASP A 122 9.04 22.33 17.72
C ASP A 122 9.94 23.58 17.83
N GLU A 123 11.25 23.41 17.65
CA GLU A 123 12.24 24.49 17.58
C GLU A 123 12.36 25.11 16.17
N GLY A 124 11.54 24.68 15.21
CA GLY A 124 11.61 25.10 13.81
C GLY A 124 12.82 24.53 13.05
N THR A 125 13.51 23.54 13.65
CA THR A 125 14.66 22.89 13.03
C THR A 125 14.20 21.82 12.05
N ARG A 126 14.83 21.79 10.88
CA ARG A 126 14.51 20.83 9.84
C ARG A 126 15.04 19.43 10.19
N ARG A 127 14.18 18.43 10.09
CA ARG A 127 14.50 17.02 10.29
C ARG A 127 14.07 16.19 9.09
N PRO A 128 14.88 15.21 8.65
CA PRO A 128 14.46 14.27 7.63
C PRO A 128 13.47 13.27 8.20
N LEU A 129 12.40 12.96 7.46
CA LEU A 129 11.52 11.86 7.81
C LEU A 129 12.23 10.51 7.60
N ARG A 130 12.12 9.57 8.54
CA ARG A 130 12.74 8.25 8.46
C ARG A 130 11.71 7.12 8.41
N SER A 131 12.16 5.92 8.07
CA SER A 131 11.33 4.70 8.09
C SER A 131 10.76 4.41 9.47
N GLU A 132 11.50 4.74 10.52
CA GLU A 132 11.13 4.49 11.90
C GLU A 132 9.94 5.36 12.29
N ASP A 133 9.89 6.62 11.84
CA ASP A 133 8.78 7.55 12.06
C ASP A 133 7.49 7.02 11.45
N VAL A 134 7.56 6.57 10.19
CA VAL A 134 6.39 6.01 9.47
C VAL A 134 5.86 4.76 10.16
N ASN A 135 6.74 3.82 10.53
CA ASN A 135 6.27 2.59 11.18
C ASN A 135 5.83 2.81 12.63
N ARG A 136 6.40 3.80 13.34
CA ARG A 136 5.90 4.24 14.66
C ARG A 136 4.47 4.78 14.54
N TYR A 137 4.25 5.71 13.61
CA TYR A 137 2.92 6.27 13.34
C TYR A 137 1.87 5.20 13.01
N ILE A 138 2.22 4.23 12.14
CA ILE A 138 1.33 3.10 11.82
C ILE A 138 1.00 2.30 13.08
N ARG A 139 2.00 1.95 13.90
CA ARG A 139 1.76 1.16 15.11
C ARG A 139 0.88 1.87 16.12
N GLU A 140 1.12 3.16 16.35
CA GLU A 140 0.34 3.97 17.28
C GLU A 140 -1.13 4.09 16.85
N ALA A 141 -1.39 4.22 15.55
CA ALA A 141 -2.74 4.43 15.03
C ALA A 141 -3.51 3.14 14.67
N SER A 142 -2.82 2.00 14.49
CA SER A 142 -3.44 0.76 14.00
C SER A 142 -3.18 -0.49 14.84
N GLY A 143 -2.16 -0.50 15.70
CA GLY A 143 -1.78 -1.66 16.53
C GLY A 143 -0.28 -2.00 16.42
N PRO A 144 0.36 -2.44 17.52
CA PRO A 144 1.82 -2.65 17.61
C PRO A 144 2.38 -3.72 16.64
N GLU A 145 1.55 -4.63 16.18
CA GLU A 145 1.88 -5.70 15.24
C GLU A 145 1.97 -5.22 13.78
N PHE A 146 1.36 -4.07 13.46
CA PHE A 146 1.27 -3.58 12.09
C PHE A 146 2.44 -2.71 11.67
N SER A 147 2.67 -2.67 10.36
CA SER A 147 3.77 -1.94 9.74
C SER A 147 3.47 -1.70 8.27
N SER A 148 4.29 -0.86 7.65
CA SER A 148 4.18 -0.53 6.22
C SER A 148 4.15 -1.74 5.26
N LYS A 149 4.68 -2.90 5.67
CA LYS A 149 4.62 -4.14 4.89
C LYS A 149 3.19 -4.65 4.71
N HIS A 150 2.32 -4.45 5.70
CA HIS A 150 0.94 -4.96 5.68
C HIS A 150 0.12 -4.33 4.57
N PHE A 151 0.25 -3.02 4.33
CA PHE A 151 -0.38 -2.31 3.20
C PHE A 151 -0.15 -3.02 1.87
N ARG A 152 1.09 -3.42 1.59
CA ARG A 152 1.44 -4.07 0.33
C ARG A 152 0.92 -5.50 0.23
N THR A 153 0.82 -6.21 1.36
CA THR A 153 0.21 -7.56 1.39
C THR A 153 -1.30 -7.46 1.24
N TRP A 154 -1.94 -6.47 1.86
CA TRP A 154 -3.37 -6.21 1.74
C TRP A 154 -3.73 -5.80 0.31
N GLY A 155 -3.12 -4.75 -0.21
CA GLY A 155 -3.36 -4.30 -1.59
C GLY A 155 -2.98 -5.35 -2.65
N GLY A 156 -1.94 -6.15 -2.40
CA GLY A 156 -1.59 -7.29 -3.25
C GLY A 156 -2.66 -8.39 -3.27
N THR A 157 -3.23 -8.68 -2.10
CA THR A 157 -4.30 -9.68 -1.94
C THR A 157 -5.60 -9.21 -2.59
N ILE A 158 -6.00 -7.96 -2.36
CA ILE A 158 -7.20 -7.39 -2.97
C ILE A 158 -7.09 -7.41 -4.49
N HIS A 159 -5.98 -6.91 -5.02
CA HIS A 159 -5.78 -6.85 -6.46
C HIS A 159 -5.78 -8.25 -7.09
N ALA A 160 -5.17 -9.23 -6.41
CA ALA A 160 -5.24 -10.62 -6.85
C ALA A 160 -6.66 -11.16 -6.83
N ALA A 161 -7.39 -11.01 -5.71
CA ALA A 161 -8.75 -11.50 -5.56
C ALA A 161 -9.70 -10.92 -6.62
N SER A 162 -9.62 -9.60 -6.86
CA SER A 162 -10.41 -8.92 -7.90
C SER A 162 -10.12 -9.48 -9.30
N LEU A 163 -8.84 -9.68 -9.65
CA LEU A 163 -8.46 -10.26 -10.95
C LEU A 163 -8.84 -11.74 -11.10
N PHE A 164 -8.70 -12.53 -10.04
CA PHE A 164 -9.08 -13.96 -10.05
C PHE A 164 -10.60 -14.15 -10.11
N ALA A 165 -11.37 -13.31 -9.41
CA ALA A 165 -12.83 -13.37 -9.43
C ALA A 165 -13.41 -13.10 -10.83
N GLN A 166 -12.71 -12.30 -11.65
CA GLN A 166 -13.08 -12.00 -13.04
C GLN A 166 -12.52 -13.00 -14.06
N ALA A 167 -11.62 -13.89 -13.65
CA ALA A 167 -10.97 -14.83 -14.56
C ALA A 167 -11.76 -16.12 -14.68
N GLU A 168 -12.05 -16.52 -15.91
CA GLU A 168 -12.58 -17.85 -16.21
C GLU A 168 -11.66 -18.93 -15.66
N LEU A 169 -12.25 -19.98 -15.09
CA LEU A 169 -11.52 -21.14 -14.57
C LEU A 169 -11.46 -22.23 -15.65
N PRO A 170 -10.30 -22.47 -16.28
CA PRO A 170 -10.17 -23.51 -17.29
C PRO A 170 -10.26 -24.91 -16.67
N GLU A 171 -10.64 -25.92 -17.46
CA GLU A 171 -10.67 -27.32 -16.99
C GLU A 171 -9.26 -27.90 -16.83
N SER A 172 -8.37 -27.63 -17.79
CA SER A 172 -7.00 -28.17 -17.80
C SER A 172 -6.09 -27.52 -16.77
N MET A 173 -5.37 -28.34 -15.99
CA MET A 173 -4.36 -27.87 -15.05
C MET A 173 -3.28 -26.98 -15.68
N THR A 174 -2.87 -27.27 -16.92
CA THR A 174 -1.90 -26.45 -17.65
C THR A 174 -2.43 -25.05 -17.93
N GLN A 175 -3.70 -24.96 -18.34
CA GLN A 175 -4.37 -23.68 -18.58
C GLN A 175 -4.61 -22.92 -17.28
N LYS A 176 -5.05 -23.60 -16.20
CA LYS A 176 -5.18 -23.01 -14.86
C LYS A 176 -3.86 -22.36 -14.40
N ASN A 177 -2.74 -23.07 -14.54
CA ASN A 177 -1.42 -22.54 -14.19
C ASN A 177 -1.02 -21.33 -15.04
N ARG A 178 -1.36 -21.32 -16.34
CA ARG A 178 -1.10 -20.17 -17.23
C ARG A 178 -1.89 -18.94 -16.81
N VAL A 179 -3.20 -19.08 -16.54
CA VAL A 179 -4.06 -17.99 -16.07
C VAL A 179 -3.56 -17.46 -14.73
N MET A 180 -3.28 -18.35 -13.78
CA MET A 180 -2.75 -17.98 -12.47
C MET A 180 -1.44 -17.19 -12.58
N ASN A 181 -0.50 -17.65 -13.39
CA ASN A 181 0.77 -16.95 -13.58
C ASN A 181 0.56 -15.56 -14.21
N SER A 182 -0.34 -15.44 -15.20
CA SER A 182 -0.68 -14.15 -15.82
C SER A 182 -1.28 -13.16 -14.82
N ILE A 183 -2.16 -13.61 -13.93
CA ILE A 183 -2.75 -12.77 -12.89
C ILE A 183 -1.68 -12.34 -11.87
N VAL A 184 -0.83 -13.26 -11.42
CA VAL A 184 0.26 -12.93 -10.49
C VAL A 184 1.27 -11.96 -11.13
N ASP A 185 1.48 -12.02 -12.44
CA ASP A 185 2.31 -11.03 -13.16
C ASP A 185 1.73 -9.62 -13.08
N LYS A 186 0.41 -9.46 -13.28
CA LYS A 186 -0.27 -8.15 -13.11
C LYS A 186 -0.09 -7.61 -11.69
N VAL A 187 -0.21 -8.47 -10.67
CA VAL A 187 0.03 -8.08 -9.27
C VAL A 187 1.50 -7.72 -9.02
N ALA A 188 2.43 -8.47 -9.60
CA ALA A 188 3.87 -8.22 -9.50
C ALA A 188 4.29 -6.91 -10.19
N GLU A 189 3.64 -6.61 -11.32
CA GLU A 189 3.79 -5.34 -12.02
C GLU A 189 3.40 -4.18 -11.10
N ARG A 190 2.15 -4.20 -10.59
CA ARG A 190 1.60 -3.17 -9.70
C ARG A 190 2.44 -2.97 -8.43
N LEU A 191 2.88 -4.05 -7.79
CA LEU A 191 3.64 -3.97 -6.54
C LEU A 191 5.12 -3.65 -6.74
N GLY A 192 5.65 -3.77 -7.95
CA GLY A 192 7.08 -3.63 -8.15
C GLY A 192 7.90 -4.80 -7.60
N ASN A 193 7.45 -6.04 -7.80
CA ASN A 193 8.06 -7.29 -7.32
C ASN A 193 8.21 -8.30 -8.47
N THR A 194 8.88 -9.43 -8.21
CA THR A 194 8.83 -10.60 -9.10
C THR A 194 7.59 -11.46 -8.81
N ARG A 195 7.16 -12.27 -9.79
CA ARG A 195 6.05 -13.23 -9.63
C ARG A 195 6.22 -14.13 -8.40
N ALA A 196 7.41 -14.73 -8.25
CA ALA A 196 7.72 -15.63 -7.15
C ALA A 196 7.60 -14.92 -5.79
N VAL A 197 8.08 -13.67 -5.70
CA VAL A 197 7.94 -12.87 -4.48
C VAL A 197 6.49 -12.51 -4.21
N CYS A 198 5.69 -12.13 -5.21
CA CYS A 198 4.26 -11.86 -4.99
C CYS A 198 3.50 -13.09 -4.49
N ARG A 199 3.66 -14.23 -5.17
CA ARG A 199 2.99 -15.48 -4.78
C ARG A 199 3.36 -15.90 -3.35
N ARG A 200 4.64 -15.81 -2.96
CA ARG A 200 5.09 -16.23 -1.64
C ARG A 200 4.76 -15.22 -0.53
N CYS A 201 4.63 -13.94 -0.87
CA CYS A 201 4.72 -12.89 0.16
C CYS A 201 3.68 -11.78 0.13
N TYR A 202 2.86 -11.63 -0.91
CA TYR A 202 1.97 -10.48 -1.02
C TYR A 202 0.54 -10.86 -1.41
N ILE A 203 0.28 -12.12 -1.70
CA ILE A 203 -1.05 -12.61 -2.04
C ILE A 203 -1.43 -13.67 -1.02
N HIS A 204 -2.59 -13.49 -0.37
CA HIS A 204 -3.11 -14.45 0.59
C HIS A 204 -3.37 -15.82 -0.09
N PRO A 205 -2.90 -16.94 0.51
CA PRO A 205 -3.00 -18.26 -0.11
C PRO A 205 -4.43 -18.69 -0.43
N LEU A 206 -5.40 -18.36 0.44
CA LEU A 206 -6.83 -18.63 0.21
C LEU A 206 -7.34 -18.12 -1.13
N VAL A 207 -6.75 -17.05 -1.70
CA VAL A 207 -7.20 -16.52 -3.00
C VAL A 207 -6.91 -17.53 -4.11
N PHE A 208 -5.74 -18.17 -4.07
CA PHE A 208 -5.38 -19.21 -5.02
C PHE A 208 -6.22 -20.46 -4.83
N GLU A 209 -6.44 -20.86 -3.58
CA GLU A 209 -7.22 -22.06 -3.22
C GLU A 209 -8.68 -21.92 -3.67
N ALA A 210 -9.36 -20.84 -3.28
CA ALA A 210 -10.76 -20.62 -3.63
C ALA A 210 -10.97 -20.45 -5.15
N TRP A 211 -10.01 -19.85 -5.87
CA TRP A 211 -10.10 -19.77 -7.33
C TRP A 211 -9.87 -21.14 -7.99
N ALA A 212 -8.89 -21.91 -7.54
CA ALA A 212 -8.63 -23.25 -8.08
C ALA A 212 -9.81 -24.22 -7.88
N GLU A 213 -10.58 -24.02 -6.80
CA GLU A 213 -11.83 -24.73 -6.47
C GLU A 213 -13.07 -24.20 -7.21
N GLY A 214 -12.96 -23.07 -7.95
CA GLY A 214 -14.10 -22.44 -8.63
C GLY A 214 -15.10 -21.76 -7.70
N LYS A 215 -14.71 -21.48 -6.45
CA LYS A 215 -15.61 -20.92 -5.42
C LYS A 215 -15.44 -19.42 -5.19
N LEU A 216 -14.29 -18.85 -5.54
CA LEU A 216 -13.91 -17.48 -5.16
C LEU A 216 -14.99 -16.43 -5.45
N LEU A 217 -15.47 -16.35 -6.70
CA LEU A 217 -16.47 -15.34 -7.08
C LEU A 217 -17.79 -15.53 -6.31
N GLY A 218 -18.28 -16.77 -6.20
CA GLY A 218 -19.52 -17.09 -5.51
C GLY A 218 -19.44 -16.80 -4.01
N GLU A 219 -18.34 -17.16 -3.36
CA GLU A 219 -18.13 -16.90 -1.93
C GLU A 219 -17.97 -15.41 -1.64
N MET A 220 -17.26 -14.66 -2.49
CA MET A 220 -17.15 -13.21 -2.37
C MET A 220 -18.54 -12.57 -2.49
N ALA A 221 -19.35 -12.98 -3.46
CA ALA A 221 -20.72 -12.49 -3.62
C ALA A 221 -21.59 -12.79 -2.39
N GLU A 222 -21.53 -14.01 -1.85
CA GLU A 222 -22.31 -14.39 -0.67
C GLU A 222 -21.84 -13.64 0.59
N ALA A 223 -20.52 -13.50 0.79
CA ALA A 223 -19.96 -12.80 1.94
C ALA A 223 -20.42 -11.33 2.05
N ASN A 224 -20.69 -10.69 0.89
CA ASN A 224 -21.10 -9.29 0.78
C ASN A 224 -22.62 -9.08 0.65
N LYS A 225 -23.39 -10.14 0.44
CA LYS A 225 -24.83 -10.09 0.14
C LYS A 225 -25.62 -9.31 1.19
N ARG A 226 -26.37 -8.30 0.73
CA ARG A 226 -27.26 -7.44 1.55
C ARG A 226 -26.55 -6.69 2.69
N LYS A 227 -25.22 -6.54 2.62
CA LYS A 227 -24.45 -5.79 3.62
C LYS A 227 -24.03 -4.43 3.05
N ARG A 228 -24.09 -3.40 3.88
CA ARG A 228 -23.58 -2.06 3.54
C ARG A 228 -22.04 -2.06 3.46
N LEU A 229 -21.44 -1.06 2.82
CA LEU A 229 -19.99 -0.87 2.88
C LEU A 229 -19.50 -0.68 4.32
N ILE A 230 -18.28 -1.12 4.61
CA ILE A 230 -17.64 -0.85 5.91
C ILE A 230 -17.09 0.58 5.84
N PRO A 231 -17.53 1.51 6.71
CA PRO A 231 -17.02 2.88 6.68
C PRO A 231 -15.50 2.94 6.78
N GLY A 232 -14.86 3.62 5.83
CA GLY A 232 -13.40 3.75 5.75
C GLY A 232 -12.70 2.68 4.91
N LEU A 233 -13.43 1.72 4.36
CA LEU A 233 -12.97 0.76 3.36
C LEU A 233 -13.72 0.97 2.04
N ASP A 234 -13.03 0.77 0.91
CA ASP A 234 -13.68 0.74 -0.40
C ASP A 234 -14.46 -0.57 -0.64
N GLU A 235 -15.05 -0.70 -1.83
CA GLU A 235 -15.85 -1.87 -2.19
C GLU A 235 -15.02 -3.15 -2.29
N GLU A 236 -13.84 -3.10 -2.92
CA GLU A 236 -12.97 -4.26 -3.06
C GLU A 236 -12.40 -4.69 -1.70
N GLU A 237 -12.00 -3.72 -0.87
CA GLU A 237 -11.53 -3.94 0.50
C GLU A 237 -12.61 -4.58 1.36
N THR A 238 -13.84 -4.04 1.33
CA THR A 238 -14.97 -4.59 2.08
C THR A 238 -15.27 -6.03 1.66
N LEU A 239 -15.28 -6.29 0.36
CA LEU A 239 -15.57 -7.59 -0.22
C LEU A 239 -14.54 -8.64 0.22
N VAL A 240 -13.26 -8.33 0.06
CA VAL A 240 -12.15 -9.24 0.39
C VAL A 240 -12.06 -9.47 1.90
N LEU A 241 -12.26 -8.44 2.72
CA LEU A 241 -12.27 -8.57 4.18
C LEU A 241 -13.35 -9.56 4.63
N ARG A 242 -14.59 -9.38 4.14
CA ARG A 242 -15.71 -10.27 4.50
C ARG A 242 -15.47 -11.69 4.04
N TRP A 243 -14.95 -11.87 2.84
CA TRP A 243 -14.64 -13.19 2.30
C TRP A 243 -13.55 -13.89 3.11
N LEU A 244 -12.46 -13.20 3.49
CA LEU A 244 -11.42 -13.76 4.35
C LEU A 244 -11.98 -14.13 5.74
N GLN A 245 -12.77 -13.24 6.36
CA GLN A 245 -13.42 -13.52 7.64
C GLN A 245 -14.31 -14.76 7.59
N ALA A 246 -15.05 -14.96 6.49
CA ALA A 246 -15.92 -16.12 6.33
C ALA A 246 -15.14 -17.44 6.13
N ARG A 247 -13.91 -17.38 5.61
CA ARG A 247 -13.04 -18.56 5.43
C ARG A 247 -12.13 -18.85 6.63
N GLU A 248 -11.85 -17.84 7.47
CA GLU A 248 -11.06 -17.99 8.69
C GLU A 248 -11.91 -18.34 9.93
N ALA A 249 -13.23 -18.15 9.85
CA ALA A 249 -14.21 -18.54 10.87
C ALA A 249 -14.48 -20.05 10.86
#